data_AF-A0A838R1F4-F1
#
_entry.id   AF-A0A838R1F4-F1
#
_cell.length_a   1.000
_cell.length_b   1.000
_cell.length_c   1.000
_cell.angle_alpha   90.00
_cell.angle_beta   90.00
_cell.angle_gamma   90.00
#
_symmetry.space_group_name_H-M   'P 1'
#
loop_
_entity.id
_entity.type
_entity.pdbx_description
1 polymer ?
#
loop_
_entity_poly.entity_id
_entity_poly.type
_entity_poly.pdbx_seq_one_letter_code
_entity_poly.pdbx_strand_id
1 'polypeptide(L)'
;DPTIQFDGGGAHFGDLFFSDGGRNFMRTVAADYGNHSFVAEVTWVTTDMSSQAAYVGLGSAEYGSFRIADWGTSFSAVQLFLEVNPGDPTVFTLKNDNEVVLFDDGTAAPGIDTGTNRLRLTYDWFRKTMDFAIDLNHSGGAFTADVTAPGVNTLSLYGADGWASEPARVYFGGDDGTVFKDFQVTVSTPSMVLGDLNNSGAITVADWNILRTNQHTNLSAMTFAQAYALGDVTADLANNHADFAAFKTLYDAAHGVGAFAAMVASVPEPSTVLLLIATSVCGLPAIRKIRTRKSIVMRP
;
A
#
# COMPACT_ATOMS: atom_id res chain seq x y z
N ASP A 1 6.32 22.26 18.76
CA ASP A 1 5.20 23.23 18.77
C ASP A 1 4.89 23.54 20.24
N PRO A 2 4.70 24.81 20.66
CA PRO A 2 4.37 25.14 22.04
C PRO A 2 3.11 24.45 22.57
N THR A 3 2.24 23.90 21.72
CA THR A 3 1.02 23.20 22.18
C THR A 3 1.25 21.74 22.59
N ILE A 4 2.46 21.19 22.44
CA ILE A 4 2.81 19.85 22.93
C ILE A 4 3.80 19.97 24.08
N GLN A 5 3.40 19.50 25.26
CA GLN A 5 4.25 19.48 26.45
C GLN A 5 4.77 18.06 26.71
N PHE A 6 5.99 17.96 27.23
CA PHE A 6 6.60 16.67 27.57
C PHE A 6 6.94 16.63 29.05
N ASP A 7 6.55 15.54 29.70
CA ASP A 7 6.97 15.24 31.07
C ASP A 7 7.22 13.72 31.24
N GLY A 8 7.34 13.25 32.49
CA GLY A 8 7.53 11.82 32.77
C GLY A 8 6.33 10.93 32.46
N GLY A 9 5.15 11.52 32.23
CA GLY A 9 3.91 10.86 31.86
C GLY A 9 3.69 10.72 30.35
N GLY A 10 4.36 11.52 29.52
CA GLY A 10 4.28 11.42 28.06
C GLY A 10 4.27 12.77 27.34
N ALA A 11 3.75 12.76 26.11
CA ALA A 11 3.45 13.93 25.31
C ALA A 11 1.99 14.36 25.54
N HIS A 12 1.78 15.57 26.03
CA HIS A 12 0.46 16.15 26.32
C HIS A 12 0.02 17.08 25.20
N PHE A 13 -1.22 16.96 24.78
CA PHE A 13 -1.81 17.71 23.67
C PHE A 13 -3.02 18.52 24.15
N GLY A 14 -3.12 19.79 23.76
CA GLY A 14 -4.31 20.62 24.01
C GLY A 14 -4.37 21.36 25.36
N ASP A 15 -3.39 21.19 26.26
CA ASP A 15 -3.44 21.82 27.60
C ASP A 15 -3.47 23.36 27.60
N LEU A 16 -2.97 24.00 26.54
CA LEU A 16 -2.82 25.46 26.48
C LEU A 16 -3.96 26.19 25.75
N PHE A 17 -4.68 25.49 24.88
CA PHE A 17 -5.72 26.07 24.03
C PHE A 17 -6.90 25.12 24.01
N PHE A 18 -8.08 25.60 24.43
CA PHE A 18 -9.29 24.77 24.47
C PHE A 18 -9.80 24.43 23.07
N SER A 19 -10.38 23.22 22.93
CA SER A 19 -10.96 22.73 21.66
C SER A 19 -9.91 22.72 20.55
N ASP A 20 -10.35 22.71 19.28
CA ASP A 20 -9.51 22.51 18.09
C ASP A 20 -8.27 23.44 17.97
N GLY A 21 -8.19 24.52 18.75
CA GLY A 21 -7.01 25.37 18.85
C GLY A 21 -5.81 24.69 19.53
N GLY A 22 -6.04 23.67 20.35
CA GLY A 22 -5.04 22.86 21.04
C GLY A 22 -4.51 21.68 20.23
N ARG A 23 -5.28 21.24 19.23
CA ARG A 23 -4.97 20.05 18.42
C ARG A 23 -3.60 20.12 17.76
N ASN A 24 -2.85 19.03 17.92
CA ASN A 24 -1.56 18.84 17.30
C ASN A 24 -1.20 17.36 17.16
N PHE A 25 -0.08 17.06 16.52
CA PHE A 25 0.43 15.71 16.37
C PHE A 25 1.95 15.65 16.47
N MET A 26 2.43 14.44 16.73
CA MET A 26 3.80 14.03 16.56
C MET A 26 3.91 13.01 15.44
N ARG A 27 5.10 12.94 14.84
CA ARG A 27 5.40 11.98 13.78
C ARG A 27 6.80 11.44 13.92
N THR A 28 7.00 10.24 13.40
CA THR A 28 8.33 9.64 13.24
C THR A 28 9.21 10.48 12.29
N VAL A 29 10.53 10.41 12.50
CA VAL A 29 11.50 11.05 11.60
C VAL A 29 11.66 10.24 10.32
N ALA A 30 11.76 8.91 10.44
CA ALA A 30 11.73 7.99 9.30
C ALA A 30 10.39 8.13 8.56
N ALA A 31 10.45 8.13 7.23
CA ALA A 31 9.38 8.59 6.36
C ALA A 31 9.05 7.59 5.24
N ASP A 32 9.55 6.36 5.37
CA ASP A 32 9.41 5.29 4.39
C ASP A 32 8.65 4.10 4.97
N TYR A 33 7.87 4.26 6.05
CA TYR A 33 7.11 3.17 6.66
C TYR A 33 6.07 2.55 5.70
N GLY A 34 5.63 3.30 4.69
CA GLY A 34 4.86 2.79 3.56
C GLY A 34 5.61 1.73 2.73
N ASN A 35 6.91 1.53 2.92
CA ASN A 35 7.71 0.51 2.23
C ASN A 35 8.04 -0.69 3.12
N HIS A 36 7.45 -0.79 4.31
CA HIS A 36 7.73 -1.84 5.27
C HIS A 36 6.44 -2.46 5.80
N SER A 37 6.42 -3.75 6.05
CA SER A 37 5.54 -4.31 7.08
C SER A 37 6.07 -3.92 8.47
N PHE A 38 5.17 -3.45 9.34
CA PHE A 38 5.51 -3.04 10.70
C PHE A 38 4.31 -3.15 11.65
N VAL A 39 4.61 -3.09 12.94
CA VAL A 39 3.63 -2.91 14.02
C VAL A 39 4.03 -1.66 14.80
N ALA A 40 3.15 -0.67 14.86
CA ALA A 40 3.28 0.50 15.72
C ALA A 40 2.30 0.40 16.88
N GLU A 41 2.76 0.72 18.08
CA GLU A 41 1.91 0.75 19.27
C GLU A 41 2.12 2.05 20.03
N VAL A 42 1.04 2.54 20.63
CA VAL A 42 1.09 3.70 21.51
C VAL A 42 0.04 3.57 22.60
N THR A 43 0.40 3.96 23.82
CA THR A 43 -0.58 4.11 24.90
C THR A 43 -1.08 5.54 24.90
N TRP A 44 -2.41 5.71 24.96
CA TRP A 44 -3.01 7.01 25.13
C TRP A 44 -3.81 7.06 26.43
N VAL A 45 -3.85 8.24 27.03
CA VAL A 45 -4.64 8.55 28.21
C VAL A 45 -5.48 9.77 27.89
N THR A 46 -6.79 9.69 28.11
CA THR A 46 -7.69 10.80 27.86
C THR A 46 -8.71 10.94 28.98
N THR A 47 -9.05 12.19 29.29
CA THR A 47 -10.12 12.55 30.22
C THR A 47 -11.42 12.93 29.51
N ASP A 48 -11.41 12.99 28.17
CA ASP A 48 -12.59 13.25 27.35
C ASP A 48 -12.46 12.52 25.99
N MET A 49 -13.39 11.63 25.71
CA MET A 49 -13.47 10.91 24.42
C MET A 49 -14.48 11.53 23.44
N SER A 50 -15.22 12.55 23.86
CA SER A 50 -16.33 13.12 23.10
C SER A 50 -15.92 14.17 22.05
N SER A 51 -14.65 14.59 22.02
CA SER A 51 -14.16 15.72 21.20
C SER A 51 -13.15 15.34 20.10
N GLN A 52 -13.14 14.08 19.64
CA GLN A 52 -12.14 13.58 18.66
C GLN A 52 -10.70 13.77 19.15
N ALA A 53 -10.50 13.58 20.46
CA ALA A 53 -9.30 13.98 21.18
C ALA A 53 -8.05 13.13 20.83
N ALA A 54 -8.18 12.04 20.08
CA ALA A 54 -7.07 11.15 19.76
C ALA A 54 -7.18 10.54 18.35
N TYR A 55 -6.05 10.51 17.64
CA TYR A 55 -5.91 9.87 16.33
C TYR A 55 -4.50 9.29 16.14
N VAL A 56 -4.41 8.24 15.32
CA VAL A 56 -3.15 7.61 14.88
C VAL A 56 -3.24 7.32 13.39
N GLY A 57 -2.14 7.46 12.66
CA GLY A 57 -2.10 7.08 11.26
C GLY A 57 -0.72 6.88 10.66
N LEU A 58 -0.72 6.71 9.35
CA LEU A 58 0.44 6.65 8.47
C LEU A 58 0.18 7.58 7.28
N GLY A 59 1.11 8.49 7.01
CA GLY A 59 1.00 9.43 5.89
C GLY A 59 2.11 10.47 5.93
N SER A 60 1.95 11.57 5.21
CA SER A 60 2.97 12.64 5.21
C SER A 60 3.07 13.34 6.57
N ALA A 61 1.95 13.29 7.31
CA ALA A 61 1.66 13.99 8.54
C ALA A 61 1.79 15.51 8.39
N GLU A 62 1.27 16.09 7.31
CA GLU A 62 1.18 17.54 7.14
C GLU A 62 -0.08 18.10 7.80
N TYR A 63 -0.07 19.38 8.18
CA TYR A 63 -1.23 19.99 8.82
C TYR A 63 -2.40 20.09 7.83
N GLY A 64 -3.44 19.29 8.08
CA GLY A 64 -4.72 19.37 7.39
C GLY A 64 -5.69 20.33 8.06
N SER A 65 -6.96 20.19 7.71
CA SER A 65 -8.04 20.92 8.40
C SER A 65 -8.11 20.54 9.88
N PHE A 66 -8.51 21.49 10.71
CA PHE A 66 -8.54 21.34 12.18
C PHE A 66 -7.20 20.92 12.79
N ARG A 67 -6.07 21.13 12.08
CA ARG A 67 -4.73 20.69 12.49
C ARG A 67 -4.59 19.18 12.69
N ILE A 68 -5.47 18.40 12.09
CA ILE A 68 -5.37 16.95 12.01
C ILE A 68 -4.35 16.62 10.92
N ALA A 69 -3.48 15.65 11.19
CA ALA A 69 -2.51 15.16 10.22
C ALA A 69 -3.21 14.65 8.94
N ASP A 70 -2.77 15.16 7.79
CA ASP A 70 -3.18 14.78 6.44
C ASP A 70 -4.68 14.94 6.11
N TRP A 71 -5.49 15.52 7.01
CA TRP A 71 -6.93 15.68 6.78
C TRP A 71 -7.24 16.66 5.65
N GLY A 72 -7.79 16.14 4.55
CA GLY A 72 -8.14 16.92 3.36
C GLY A 72 -6.93 17.55 2.68
N THR A 73 -5.73 17.00 2.91
CA THR A 73 -4.51 17.40 2.21
C THR A 73 -4.39 16.66 0.89
N SER A 74 -3.46 17.09 0.04
CA SER A 74 -3.11 16.39 -1.19
C SER A 74 -2.21 15.17 -0.97
N PHE A 75 -2.02 14.72 0.28
CA PHE A 75 -1.14 13.60 0.61
C PHE A 75 -1.93 12.32 0.91
N SER A 76 -1.37 11.19 0.51
CA SER A 76 -1.86 9.85 0.82
C SER A 76 -1.69 9.54 2.32
N ALA A 77 -2.78 9.13 2.96
CA ALA A 77 -2.76 8.77 4.38
C ALA A 77 -3.82 7.74 4.75
N VAL A 78 -3.57 7.00 5.83
CA VAL A 78 -4.56 6.19 6.53
C VAL A 78 -4.51 6.52 8.00
N GLN A 79 -5.66 6.72 8.63
CA GLN A 79 -5.74 7.04 10.04
C GLN A 79 -6.97 6.45 10.70
N LEU A 80 -6.85 6.21 12.01
CA LEU A 80 -7.94 5.87 12.90
C LEU A 80 -8.31 7.12 13.72
N PHE A 81 -9.59 7.48 13.69
CA PHE A 81 -10.19 8.42 14.62
C PHE A 81 -10.88 7.68 15.76
N LEU A 82 -10.61 8.18 16.95
CA LEU A 82 -11.28 7.76 18.16
C LEU A 82 -12.31 8.83 18.49
N GLU A 83 -13.53 8.65 17.99
CA GLU A 83 -14.65 9.56 18.21
C GLU A 83 -15.76 8.83 18.96
N VAL A 84 -15.97 9.20 20.23
CA VAL A 84 -17.06 8.63 21.01
C VAL A 84 -18.23 9.59 20.98
N ASN A 85 -19.21 9.28 20.13
CA ASN A 85 -20.53 9.86 20.30
C ASN A 85 -21.12 9.38 21.63
N PRO A 86 -21.60 10.27 22.51
CA PRO A 86 -22.22 9.86 23.76
C PRO A 86 -23.34 8.83 23.53
N GLY A 87 -23.14 7.61 24.01
CA GLY A 87 -24.10 6.51 23.87
C GLY A 87 -23.86 5.54 22.71
N ASP A 88 -22.95 5.87 21.77
CA ASP A 88 -22.57 4.99 20.66
C ASP A 88 -21.06 5.16 20.34
N PRO A 89 -20.19 4.62 21.21
CA PRO A 89 -18.76 4.68 20.96
C PRO A 89 -18.41 3.95 19.67
N THR A 90 -17.78 4.65 18.75
CA THR A 90 -17.39 4.13 17.44
C THR A 90 -15.96 4.53 17.14
N VAL A 91 -15.30 3.73 16.29
CA VAL A 91 -14.01 4.08 15.72
C VAL A 91 -14.13 4.11 14.22
N PHE A 92 -13.50 5.09 13.59
CA PHE A 92 -13.58 5.31 12.16
C PHE A 92 -12.20 5.26 11.56
N THR A 93 -12.06 4.55 10.45
CA THR A 93 -10.87 4.63 9.61
C THR A 93 -11.13 5.64 8.51
N LEU A 94 -10.16 6.51 8.29
CA LEU A 94 -10.12 7.44 7.18
C LEU A 94 -8.96 7.05 6.28
N LYS A 95 -9.24 6.96 4.99
CA LYS A 95 -8.23 6.87 3.93
C LYS A 95 -8.29 8.14 3.09
N ASN A 96 -7.18 8.87 3.00
CA ASN A 96 -7.01 9.98 2.08
C ASN A 96 -6.14 9.49 0.92
N ASP A 97 -6.68 9.56 -0.29
CA ASP A 97 -5.98 9.23 -1.54
C ASP A 97 -5.88 10.52 -2.36
N ASN A 98 -4.98 11.40 -1.90
CA ASN A 98 -4.69 12.70 -2.52
C ASN A 98 -5.94 13.56 -2.76
N GLU A 99 -6.56 14.04 -1.68
CA GLU A 99 -7.83 14.80 -1.62
C GLU A 99 -9.10 13.95 -1.77
N VAL A 100 -8.99 12.68 -2.15
CA VAL A 100 -10.11 11.75 -2.13
C VAL A 100 -10.22 11.11 -0.75
N VAL A 101 -11.03 11.73 0.10
CA VAL A 101 -11.29 11.24 1.46
C VAL A 101 -12.38 10.18 1.43
N LEU A 102 -12.04 8.98 1.91
CA LEU A 102 -12.94 7.85 2.09
C LEU A 102 -13.02 7.52 3.58
N PHE A 103 -14.23 7.51 4.10
CA PHE A 103 -14.54 7.01 5.44
C PHE A 103 -15.05 5.59 5.32
N ASP A 104 -14.54 4.70 6.15
CA ASP A 104 -15.18 3.41 6.36
C ASP A 104 -16.22 3.53 7.47
N ASP A 105 -17.28 2.71 7.38
CA ASP A 105 -18.37 2.75 8.35
C ASP A 105 -17.84 2.47 9.77
N GLY A 106 -18.29 3.28 10.73
CA GLY A 106 -17.83 3.22 12.11
C GLY A 106 -17.99 1.83 12.71
N THR A 107 -16.91 1.32 13.30
CA THR A 107 -16.98 0.07 14.07
C THR A 107 -17.34 0.38 15.51
N ALA A 108 -18.40 -0.26 16.00
CA ALA A 108 -18.80 -0.16 17.40
C ALA A 108 -17.64 -0.57 18.31
N ALA A 109 -17.32 0.30 19.27
CA ALA A 109 -16.22 0.15 20.21
C ALA A 109 -16.74 0.23 21.65
N PRO A 110 -17.65 -0.69 22.06
CA PRO A 110 -18.25 -0.63 23.39
C PRO A 110 -17.16 -0.67 24.46
N GLY A 111 -17.17 0.31 25.37
CA GLY A 111 -16.21 0.40 26.46
C GLY A 111 -14.98 1.27 26.17
N ILE A 112 -14.83 1.82 24.96
CA ILE A 112 -13.93 2.96 24.78
C ILE A 112 -14.52 4.17 25.52
N ASP A 113 -13.77 4.64 26.51
CA ASP A 113 -14.12 5.73 27.40
C ASP A 113 -12.82 6.43 27.82
N THR A 114 -12.95 7.44 28.66
CA THR A 114 -11.87 8.06 29.41
C THR A 114 -11.06 7.02 30.17
N GLY A 115 -9.75 7.26 30.31
CA GLY A 115 -8.83 6.34 30.94
C GLY A 115 -7.61 6.05 30.07
N THR A 116 -6.91 4.96 30.40
CA THR A 116 -5.72 4.51 29.69
C THR A 116 -6.08 3.40 28.73
N ASN A 117 -5.71 3.55 27.47
CA ASN A 117 -5.91 2.54 26.43
C ASN A 117 -4.61 2.37 25.64
N ARG A 118 -4.48 1.28 24.88
CA ARG A 118 -3.35 1.06 23.99
C ARG A 118 -3.84 0.79 22.58
N LEU A 119 -3.24 1.47 21.61
CA LEU A 119 -3.51 1.30 20.19
C LEU A 119 -2.40 0.45 19.57
N ARG A 120 -2.78 -0.40 18.61
CA ARG A 120 -1.87 -1.08 17.69
C ARG A 120 -2.30 -0.79 16.24
N LEU A 121 -1.37 -0.24 15.46
CA LEU A 121 -1.44 -0.14 14.00
C LEU A 121 -0.55 -1.26 13.44
N THR A 122 -1.12 -2.18 12.67
CA THR A 122 -0.38 -3.20 11.93
C THR A 122 -0.46 -2.89 10.45
N TYR A 123 0.70 -2.76 9.80
CA TYR A 123 0.76 -2.61 8.36
C TYR A 123 1.43 -3.84 7.74
N ASP A 124 0.74 -4.48 6.80
CA ASP A 124 1.27 -5.58 6.00
C ASP A 124 1.49 -5.09 4.57
N TRP A 125 2.76 -4.84 4.25
CA TRP A 125 3.15 -4.34 2.93
C TRP A 125 2.80 -5.34 1.82
N PHE A 126 2.95 -6.65 2.03
CA PHE A 126 2.67 -7.63 0.98
C PHE A 126 1.18 -7.77 0.70
N ARG A 127 0.33 -7.61 1.72
CA ARG A 127 -1.14 -7.57 1.55
C ARG A 127 -1.67 -6.22 1.13
N LYS A 128 -0.88 -5.15 1.32
CA LYS A 128 -1.31 -3.76 1.16
C LYS A 128 -2.53 -3.46 2.04
N THR A 129 -2.49 -3.94 3.28
CA THR A 129 -3.56 -3.76 4.27
C THR A 129 -3.03 -3.11 5.54
N MET A 130 -3.84 -2.21 6.11
CA MET A 130 -3.60 -1.60 7.40
C MET A 130 -4.73 -1.95 8.36
N ASP A 131 -4.37 -2.52 9.51
CA ASP A 131 -5.31 -2.91 10.56
C ASP A 131 -5.05 -2.09 11.82
N PHE A 132 -6.14 -1.69 12.48
CA PHE A 132 -6.08 -1.02 13.77
C PHE A 132 -6.78 -1.86 14.83
N ALA A 133 -6.13 -1.99 15.98
CA ALA A 133 -6.70 -2.65 17.15
C ALA A 133 -6.49 -1.79 18.40
N ILE A 134 -7.39 -1.93 19.36
CA ILE A 134 -7.38 -1.22 20.64
C ILE A 134 -7.50 -2.23 21.77
N ASP A 135 -6.63 -2.07 22.76
CA ASP A 135 -6.66 -2.69 24.09
C ASP A 135 -7.24 -1.65 25.07
N LEU A 136 -8.47 -1.91 25.51
CA LEU A 136 -9.26 -1.02 26.34
C LEU A 136 -8.89 -1.17 27.81
N ASN A 137 -8.85 -0.06 28.55
CA ASN A 137 -8.48 -0.07 29.97
C ASN A 137 -7.10 -0.68 30.22
N HIS A 138 -6.16 -0.44 29.31
CA HIS A 138 -4.83 -0.99 29.33
C HIS A 138 -4.11 -0.68 30.65
N SER A 139 -3.80 -1.72 31.42
CA SER A 139 -3.16 -1.63 32.74
C SER A 139 -1.67 -1.99 32.71
N GLY A 140 -1.08 -2.08 31.52
CA GLY A 140 0.27 -2.55 31.27
C GLY A 140 0.31 -4.02 30.82
N GLY A 141 1.48 -4.48 30.36
CA GLY A 141 1.70 -5.86 29.94
C GLY A 141 1.53 -6.08 28.43
N ALA A 142 1.15 -7.29 28.04
CA ALA A 142 0.96 -7.66 26.64
C ALA A 142 -0.34 -7.08 26.10
N PHE A 143 -0.28 -6.51 24.90
CA PHE A 143 -1.44 -6.00 24.19
C PHE A 143 -2.49 -7.09 23.94
N THR A 144 -3.74 -6.82 24.32
CA THR A 144 -4.90 -7.68 24.08
C THR A 144 -5.96 -6.88 23.32
N ALA A 145 -6.26 -7.25 22.08
CA ALA A 145 -7.25 -6.51 21.28
C ALA A 145 -8.67 -6.75 21.82
N ASP A 146 -9.34 -5.69 22.24
CA ASP A 146 -10.77 -5.67 22.59
C ASP A 146 -11.62 -5.15 21.42
N VAL A 147 -11.09 -4.18 20.67
CA VAL A 147 -11.72 -3.60 19.48
C VAL A 147 -10.76 -3.71 18.30
N THR A 148 -11.28 -4.06 17.13
CA THR A 148 -10.52 -4.07 15.86
C THR A 148 -11.34 -3.35 14.81
N ALA A 149 -10.76 -2.30 14.22
CA ALA A 149 -11.39 -1.56 13.12
C ALA A 149 -11.32 -2.38 11.82
N PRO A 150 -12.11 -2.04 10.79
CA PRO A 150 -12.04 -2.71 9.50
C PRO A 150 -10.66 -2.49 8.88
N GLY A 151 -10.10 -3.53 8.26
CA GLY A 151 -8.83 -3.45 7.58
C GLY A 151 -8.91 -2.55 6.34
N VAL A 152 -7.99 -1.61 6.21
CA VAL A 152 -7.96 -0.65 5.10
C VAL A 152 -7.05 -1.16 3.98
N ASN A 153 -7.59 -1.30 2.78
CA ASN A 153 -6.79 -1.56 1.58
C ASN A 153 -6.04 -0.28 1.16
N THR A 154 -4.71 -0.35 1.13
CA THR A 154 -3.81 0.76 0.84
C THR A 154 -3.19 0.68 -0.56
N LEU A 155 -3.59 -0.25 -1.42
CA LEU A 155 -2.97 -0.42 -2.74
C LEU A 155 -3.08 0.85 -3.59
N SER A 156 -4.22 1.54 -3.52
CA SER A 156 -4.44 2.78 -4.27
C SER A 156 -3.48 3.91 -3.87
N LEU A 157 -2.98 3.90 -2.63
CA LEU A 157 -2.04 4.89 -2.10
C LEU A 157 -0.62 4.76 -2.68
N TYR A 158 -0.35 3.78 -3.54
CA TYR A 158 0.91 3.67 -4.30
C TYR A 158 0.80 4.20 -5.73
N GLY A 159 -0.18 5.08 -5.98
CA GLY A 159 -0.23 5.89 -7.19
C GLY A 159 1.05 6.70 -7.40
N ALA A 160 1.19 7.31 -8.58
CA ALA A 160 2.37 8.10 -8.93
C ALA A 160 2.61 9.29 -7.97
N ASP A 161 1.52 9.83 -7.43
CA ASP A 161 1.46 10.91 -6.46
C ASP A 161 1.22 10.43 -5.02
N GLY A 162 1.26 9.12 -4.73
CA GLY A 162 1.09 8.58 -3.36
C GLY A 162 2.41 8.16 -2.69
N TRP A 163 2.36 7.19 -1.79
CA TRP A 163 3.50 6.68 -0.99
C TRP A 163 4.71 6.17 -1.79
N ALA A 164 4.59 5.97 -3.10
CA ALA A 164 5.75 5.72 -3.95
C ALA A 164 6.69 6.94 -4.05
N SER A 165 6.16 8.15 -3.88
CA SER A 165 6.90 9.42 -3.97
C SER A 165 6.71 10.32 -2.73
N GLU A 166 5.68 10.07 -1.94
CA GLU A 166 5.35 10.81 -0.73
C GLU A 166 5.95 10.22 0.54
N PRO A 167 6.18 11.05 1.58
CA PRO A 167 6.51 10.56 2.91
C PRO A 167 5.37 9.71 3.51
N ALA A 168 5.71 8.56 4.09
CA ALA A 168 4.83 7.72 4.89
C ALA A 168 5.44 7.56 6.30
N ARG A 169 5.04 8.45 7.21
CA ARG A 169 5.45 8.53 8.62
C ARG A 169 4.33 8.02 9.51
N VAL A 170 4.67 7.20 10.50
CA VAL A 170 3.74 6.92 11.59
C VAL A 170 3.56 8.20 12.41
N TYR A 171 2.32 8.57 12.66
CA TYR A 171 1.94 9.73 13.45
C TYR A 171 0.85 9.42 14.46
N PHE A 172 0.79 10.23 15.51
CA PHE A 172 -0.29 10.25 16.48
C PHE A 172 -0.50 11.68 16.95
N GLY A 173 -1.72 12.02 17.28
CA GLY A 173 -2.05 13.35 17.74
C GLY A 173 -3.34 13.36 18.54
N GLY A 174 -3.60 14.52 19.11
CA GLY A 174 -4.75 14.68 19.97
C GLY A 174 -4.99 16.11 20.39
N ASP A 175 -5.91 16.25 21.33
CA ASP A 175 -6.37 17.52 21.91
C ASP A 175 -6.90 17.32 23.33
N ASP A 176 -7.38 18.39 23.96
CA ASP A 176 -8.15 18.40 25.21
C ASP A 176 -7.50 17.62 26.37
N GLY A 177 -6.18 17.74 26.51
CA GLY A 177 -5.39 17.12 27.58
C GLY A 177 -5.06 15.64 27.33
N THR A 178 -5.22 15.16 26.10
CA THR A 178 -4.82 13.80 25.73
C THR A 178 -3.31 13.63 25.88
N VAL A 179 -2.90 12.52 26.49
CA VAL A 179 -1.50 12.16 26.71
C VAL A 179 -1.14 10.90 25.94
N PHE A 180 -0.10 10.95 25.14
CA PHE A 180 0.48 9.77 24.47
C PHE A 180 1.82 9.38 25.09
N LYS A 181 2.03 8.08 25.29
CA LYS A 181 3.24 7.51 25.87
C LYS A 181 3.53 6.11 25.34
N ASP A 182 4.71 5.60 25.69
CA ASP A 182 5.13 4.23 25.35
C ASP A 182 5.06 3.92 23.84
N PHE A 183 5.29 4.94 23.00
CA PHE A 183 5.30 4.78 21.54
C PHE A 183 6.45 3.91 21.09
N GLN A 184 6.15 2.91 20.27
CA GLN A 184 7.14 2.05 19.65
C GLN A 184 6.72 1.64 18.24
N VAL A 185 7.70 1.41 17.37
CA VAL A 185 7.50 0.82 16.05
C VAL A 185 8.46 -0.35 15.87
N THR A 186 7.92 -1.51 15.54
CA THR A 186 8.66 -2.73 15.22
C THR A 186 8.51 -3.04 13.74
N VAL A 187 9.58 -2.84 12.98
CA VAL A 187 9.64 -3.14 11.55
C VAL A 187 9.97 -4.62 11.35
N SER A 188 9.20 -5.33 10.52
CA SER A 188 9.32 -6.78 10.30
C SER A 188 9.87 -7.17 8.93
N THR A 189 10.07 -6.21 8.03
CA THR A 189 10.56 -6.43 6.67
C THR A 189 11.56 -5.35 6.25
N PRO A 190 12.48 -5.63 5.30
CA PRO A 190 13.29 -4.58 4.68
C PRO A 190 12.40 -3.58 3.92
N SER A 191 12.98 -2.45 3.52
CA SER A 191 12.29 -1.48 2.67
C SER A 191 12.07 -2.10 1.29
N MET A 192 10.83 -2.08 0.81
CA MET A 192 10.40 -2.69 -0.43
C MET A 192 9.98 -1.62 -1.44
N VAL A 193 10.32 -1.81 -2.71
CA VAL A 193 9.84 -0.96 -3.81
C VAL A 193 8.72 -1.70 -4.54
N LEU A 194 7.54 -1.08 -4.66
CA LEU A 194 6.43 -1.72 -5.37
C LEU A 194 6.77 -1.89 -6.86
N GLY A 195 6.70 -3.13 -7.36
CA GLY A 195 7.10 -3.50 -8.72
C GLY A 195 8.54 -4.01 -8.84
N ASP A 196 9.37 -3.90 -7.80
CA ASP A 196 10.66 -4.60 -7.71
C ASP A 196 10.41 -6.02 -7.19
N LEU A 197 10.31 -6.99 -8.10
CA LEU A 197 9.92 -8.36 -7.83
C LEU A 197 11.11 -9.24 -7.44
N ASN A 198 12.33 -8.80 -7.76
CA ASN A 198 13.58 -9.48 -7.40
C ASN A 198 14.32 -8.85 -6.21
N ASN A 199 13.77 -7.79 -5.62
CA ASN A 199 14.31 -7.08 -4.45
C ASN A 199 15.72 -6.52 -4.70
N SER A 200 15.95 -5.95 -5.88
CA SER A 200 17.22 -5.30 -6.26
C SER A 200 17.32 -3.84 -5.79
N GLY A 201 16.24 -3.26 -5.29
CA GLY A 201 16.07 -1.86 -4.95
C GLY A 201 15.60 -0.99 -6.12
N ALA A 202 15.27 -1.58 -7.27
CA ALA A 202 14.82 -0.86 -8.46
C ALA A 202 13.87 -1.70 -9.32
N ILE A 203 12.93 -1.05 -9.99
CA ILE A 203 12.07 -1.70 -10.99
C ILE A 203 12.85 -1.80 -12.29
N THR A 204 13.09 -3.00 -12.82
CA THR A 204 13.95 -3.21 -14.00
C THR A 204 13.35 -4.21 -14.99
N VAL A 205 14.07 -4.44 -16.09
CA VAL A 205 13.76 -5.50 -17.07
C VAL A 205 13.74 -6.89 -16.43
N ALA A 206 14.51 -7.11 -15.36
CA ALA A 206 14.53 -8.39 -14.66
C ALA A 206 13.19 -8.68 -13.97
N ASP A 207 12.55 -7.65 -13.41
CA ASP A 207 11.23 -7.74 -12.78
C ASP A 207 10.13 -8.00 -13.82
N TRP A 208 10.22 -7.32 -14.97
CA TRP A 208 9.34 -7.60 -16.11
C TRP A 208 9.41 -9.07 -16.55
N ASN A 209 10.61 -9.66 -16.58
CA ASN A 209 10.77 -11.06 -16.93
C ASN A 209 10.12 -11.99 -15.90
N ILE A 210 10.15 -11.67 -14.61
CA ILE A 210 9.46 -12.44 -13.56
C ILE A 210 7.95 -12.39 -13.78
N LEU A 211 7.39 -11.17 -13.92
CA LEU A 211 5.96 -10.97 -14.13
C LEU A 211 5.47 -11.75 -15.36
N ARG A 212 6.13 -11.55 -16.51
CA ARG A 212 5.78 -12.22 -17.77
C ARG A 212 5.91 -13.74 -17.72
N THR A 213 6.93 -14.25 -17.02
CA THR A 213 7.17 -15.71 -16.92
C THR A 213 6.04 -16.41 -16.16
N ASN A 214 5.45 -15.71 -15.18
CA ASN A 214 4.41 -16.25 -14.32
C ASN A 214 3.01 -15.72 -14.70
N GLN A 215 2.87 -15.03 -15.82
CA GLN A 215 1.59 -14.46 -16.27
C GLN A 215 0.50 -15.54 -16.37
N HIS A 216 -0.70 -15.22 -15.87
CA HIS A 216 -1.86 -16.12 -15.76
C HIS A 216 -1.69 -17.29 -14.76
N THR A 217 -0.76 -17.18 -13.82
CA THR A 217 -0.61 -18.19 -12.75
C THR A 217 -1.58 -17.90 -11.61
N ASN A 218 -2.23 -18.96 -11.10
CA ASN A 218 -2.98 -18.91 -9.85
C ASN A 218 -2.00 -19.09 -8.67
N LEU A 219 -1.97 -18.12 -7.76
CA LEU A 219 -1.05 -18.07 -6.63
C LEU A 219 -1.78 -18.23 -5.28
N SER A 220 -3.06 -18.65 -5.28
CA SER A 220 -3.89 -18.74 -4.06
C SER A 220 -3.40 -19.75 -3.02
N ALA A 221 -2.51 -20.67 -3.40
CA ALA A 221 -1.86 -21.61 -2.49
C ALA A 221 -0.57 -21.06 -1.86
N MET A 222 -0.18 -19.82 -2.19
CA MET A 222 1.04 -19.18 -1.73
C MET A 222 0.76 -18.14 -0.66
N THR A 223 1.81 -17.78 0.09
CA THR A 223 1.77 -16.56 0.91
C THR A 223 1.85 -15.31 0.03
N PHE A 224 1.38 -14.16 0.50
CA PHE A 224 1.45 -12.90 -0.24
C PHE A 224 2.90 -12.53 -0.62
N ALA A 225 3.88 -12.77 0.26
CA ALA A 225 5.28 -12.54 -0.07
C ALA A 225 5.79 -13.44 -1.22
N GLN A 226 5.38 -14.71 -1.23
CA GLN A 226 5.71 -15.64 -2.31
C GLN A 226 4.99 -15.28 -3.61
N ALA A 227 3.71 -14.90 -3.54
CA ALA A 227 2.93 -14.47 -4.70
C ALA A 227 3.53 -13.21 -5.32
N TYR A 228 3.91 -12.22 -4.50
CA TYR A 228 4.58 -11.00 -4.94
C TYR A 228 5.88 -11.30 -5.69
N ALA A 229 6.73 -12.18 -5.17
CA ALA A 229 7.96 -12.62 -5.84
C ALA A 229 7.71 -13.35 -7.19
N LEU A 230 6.46 -13.72 -7.49
CA LEU A 230 6.04 -14.32 -8.76
C LEU A 230 5.16 -13.38 -9.60
N GLY A 231 5.08 -12.09 -9.24
CA GLY A 231 4.41 -11.06 -10.04
C GLY A 231 2.98 -10.73 -9.65
N ASP A 232 2.51 -11.11 -8.46
CA ASP A 232 1.28 -10.56 -7.88
C ASP A 232 1.57 -9.16 -7.30
N VAL A 233 1.36 -8.13 -8.10
CA VAL A 233 1.61 -6.72 -7.73
C VAL A 233 0.40 -6.13 -6.99
N THR A 234 -0.80 -6.66 -7.27
CA THR A 234 -2.07 -6.16 -6.75
C THR A 234 -2.53 -6.83 -5.46
N ALA A 235 -1.76 -7.81 -4.97
CA ALA A 235 -2.03 -8.57 -3.76
C ALA A 235 -3.38 -9.31 -3.81
N ASP A 236 -3.74 -9.89 -4.97
CA ASP A 236 -4.97 -10.67 -5.17
C ASP A 236 -4.74 -12.19 -5.24
N LEU A 237 -3.49 -12.63 -5.01
CA LEU A 237 -3.02 -14.01 -5.13
C LEU A 237 -3.21 -14.59 -6.55
N ALA A 238 -3.11 -13.73 -7.57
CA ALA A 238 -2.95 -14.12 -8.96
C ALA A 238 -1.87 -13.24 -9.62
N ASN A 239 -1.29 -13.74 -10.71
CA ASN A 239 -0.53 -12.91 -11.62
C ASN A 239 -1.33 -12.83 -12.92
N ASN A 240 -1.97 -11.70 -13.17
CA ASN A 240 -2.95 -11.53 -14.24
C ASN A 240 -2.80 -10.16 -14.94
N HIS A 241 -3.81 -9.77 -15.73
CA HIS A 241 -3.75 -8.53 -16.49
C HIS A 241 -3.68 -7.27 -15.60
N ALA A 242 -4.29 -7.32 -14.41
CA ALA A 242 -4.23 -6.24 -13.43
C ALA A 242 -2.80 -5.99 -12.97
N ASP A 243 -2.04 -7.05 -12.66
CA ASP A 243 -0.62 -6.94 -12.27
C ASP A 243 0.24 -6.41 -13.40
N PHE A 244 -0.02 -6.82 -14.64
CA PHE A 244 0.62 -6.23 -15.82
C PHE A 244 0.37 -4.73 -15.94
N ALA A 245 -0.89 -4.31 -15.79
CA ALA A 245 -1.25 -2.89 -15.88
C ALA A 245 -0.60 -2.08 -14.75
N ALA A 246 -0.60 -2.61 -13.52
CA ALA A 246 0.07 -2.01 -12.38
C ALA A 246 1.59 -1.90 -12.60
N PHE A 247 2.25 -2.98 -12.99
CA PHE A 247 3.68 -3.01 -13.27
C PHE A 247 4.07 -2.00 -14.35
N LYS A 248 3.31 -1.90 -15.45
CA LYS A 248 3.56 -0.92 -16.50
C LYS A 248 3.55 0.51 -15.96
N THR A 249 2.53 0.86 -15.17
CA THR A 249 2.42 2.19 -14.55
C THR A 249 3.61 2.47 -13.63
N LEU A 250 3.99 1.50 -12.80
CA LEU A 250 5.12 1.63 -11.88
C LEU A 250 6.45 1.76 -12.63
N TYR A 251 6.64 1.00 -13.72
CA TYR A 251 7.83 1.08 -14.55
C TYR A 251 7.94 2.45 -15.24
N ASP A 252 6.85 2.95 -15.83
CA ASP A 252 6.82 4.29 -16.43
C ASP A 252 7.01 5.39 -15.37
N ALA A 253 6.51 5.22 -14.15
CA ALA A 253 6.77 6.15 -13.06
C ALA A 253 8.26 6.18 -12.66
N ALA A 254 8.90 5.01 -12.59
CA ALA A 254 10.31 4.89 -12.21
C ALA A 254 11.29 5.37 -13.30
N HIS A 255 10.95 5.21 -14.59
CA HIS A 255 11.85 5.47 -15.72
C HIS A 255 11.42 6.61 -16.65
N GLY A 256 10.25 7.20 -16.41
CA GLY A 256 9.64 8.21 -17.25
C GLY A 256 8.55 7.67 -18.18
N VAL A 257 7.60 8.54 -18.53
CA VAL A 257 6.43 8.19 -19.36
C VAL A 257 6.86 7.53 -20.68
N GLY A 258 6.33 6.34 -20.95
CA GLY A 258 6.61 5.58 -22.17
C GLY A 258 7.88 4.71 -22.12
N ALA A 259 8.59 4.68 -20.99
CA ALA A 259 9.78 3.86 -20.80
C ALA A 259 9.48 2.36 -20.94
N PHE A 260 8.33 1.89 -20.47
CA PHE A 260 7.91 0.48 -20.62
C PHE A 260 7.74 0.12 -22.10
N ALA A 261 7.11 1.00 -22.89
CA ALA A 261 6.94 0.78 -24.33
C ALA A 261 8.30 0.72 -25.06
N ALA A 262 9.23 1.61 -24.70
CA ALA A 262 10.59 1.61 -25.23
C ALA A 262 11.36 0.33 -24.84
N MET A 263 11.23 -0.11 -23.58
CA MET A 263 11.82 -1.36 -23.08
C MET A 263 11.34 -2.56 -23.90
N VAL A 264 10.03 -2.72 -24.10
CA VAL A 264 9.47 -3.85 -24.86
C VAL A 264 9.85 -3.77 -26.34
N ALA A 265 9.91 -2.58 -26.94
CA ALA A 265 10.37 -2.40 -28.32
C ALA A 265 11.86 -2.76 -28.53
N SER A 266 12.66 -2.72 -27.47
CA SER A 266 14.09 -3.10 -27.52
C SER A 266 14.33 -4.61 -27.48
N VAL A 267 13.31 -5.40 -27.11
CA VAL A 267 13.39 -6.86 -27.13
C VAL A 267 13.36 -7.28 -28.60
N PRO A 268 14.46 -7.84 -29.16
CA PRO A 268 14.49 -8.22 -30.56
C PRO A 268 13.32 -9.17 -30.84
N GLU A 269 12.49 -8.84 -31.82
CA GLU A 269 11.48 -9.78 -32.29
C GLU A 269 12.20 -11.11 -32.61
N PRO A 270 11.68 -12.27 -32.16
CA PRO A 270 12.25 -13.55 -32.52
C PRO A 270 12.39 -13.56 -34.03
N SER A 271 13.63 -13.61 -34.52
CA SER A 271 13.98 -13.11 -35.84
C SER A 271 12.95 -13.63 -36.83
N THR A 272 12.07 -12.77 -37.32
CA THR A 272 11.04 -13.17 -38.29
C THR A 272 11.72 -13.76 -39.53
N VAL A 273 12.97 -13.36 -39.77
CA VAL A 273 13.95 -13.98 -40.68
C VAL A 273 14.23 -15.46 -40.37
N LEU A 274 14.44 -15.87 -39.11
CA LEU A 274 14.60 -17.28 -38.73
C LEU A 274 13.32 -18.07 -38.92
N LEU A 275 12.14 -17.50 -38.62
CA LEU A 275 10.84 -18.11 -38.90
C LEU A 275 10.58 -18.23 -40.41
N LEU A 276 10.95 -17.22 -41.19
CA LEU A 276 10.91 -17.25 -42.65
C LEU A 276 11.88 -18.30 -43.22
N ILE A 277 13.09 -18.42 -42.69
CA ILE A 277 14.05 -19.45 -43.10
C ILE A 277 13.56 -20.85 -42.72
N ALA A 278 13.05 -21.04 -41.49
CA ALA A 278 12.52 -22.33 -41.03
C ALA A 278 11.31 -22.78 -41.86
N THR A 279 10.39 -21.86 -42.19
CA THR A 279 9.25 -22.15 -43.07
C THR A 279 9.67 -22.34 -44.53
N SER A 280 10.73 -21.68 -45.00
CA SER A 280 11.28 -21.88 -46.35
C SER A 280 11.96 -23.24 -46.52
N VAL A 281 12.63 -23.75 -45.48
CA VAL A 281 13.31 -25.05 -45.52
C VAL A 281 12.33 -26.22 -45.37
N CYS A 282 11.28 -26.06 -44.55
CA CYS A 282 10.26 -27.11 -44.37
C CYS A 282 9.10 -27.03 -45.38
N GLY A 283 8.90 -25.89 -46.04
CA GLY A 283 7.76 -25.57 -46.89
C GLY A 283 7.98 -25.68 -48.39
N LEU A 284 9.04 -26.34 -48.87
CA LEU A 284 9.17 -26.73 -50.27
C LEU A 284 8.48 -28.10 -50.49
N PRO A 285 7.16 -28.18 -50.79
CA PRO A 285 6.61 -29.40 -51.34
C PRO A 285 7.35 -29.65 -52.64
N ALA A 286 7.91 -30.85 -52.78
CA ALA A 286 8.47 -31.37 -54.02
C ALA A 286 7.58 -30.94 -55.19
N ILE A 287 8.05 -29.96 -55.98
CA ILE A 287 7.39 -29.53 -57.21
C ILE A 287 7.34 -30.78 -58.08
N ARG A 288 6.18 -31.45 -58.03
CA ARG A 288 5.91 -32.71 -58.68
C ARG A 288 6.00 -32.41 -60.18
N LYS A 289 7.09 -32.84 -60.84
CA LYS A 289 7.30 -32.73 -62.28
C LYS A 289 6.02 -33.18 -63.01
N ILE A 290 5.23 -32.23 -63.52
CA ILE A 290 4.13 -32.52 -64.44
C ILE A 290 4.78 -32.96 -65.74
N ARG A 291 4.81 -34.27 -65.96
CA ARG A 291 5.36 -34.92 -67.16
C ARG A 291 4.38 -34.67 -68.31
N THR A 292 4.68 -33.71 -69.17
CA THR A 292 3.94 -33.45 -70.41
C THR A 292 4.02 -34.69 -71.32
N ARG A 293 2.91 -35.41 -71.47
CA ARG A 293 2.76 -36.49 -72.47
C ARG A 293 2.70 -35.85 -73.86
N LYS A 294 3.73 -36.07 -74.69
CA LYS A 294 3.63 -35.94 -76.15
C LYS A 294 2.70 -37.05 -76.68
N SER A 295 1.52 -36.70 -77.17
CA SER A 295 0.77 -37.58 -78.08
C SER A 295 1.33 -37.43 -79.49
N ILE A 296 1.60 -38.56 -80.11
CA ILE A 296 2.18 -38.74 -81.45
C ILE A 296 1.19 -39.64 -82.21
N VAL A 297 1.00 -39.35 -83.51
CA VAL A 297 0.53 -40.25 -84.60
C VAL A 297 -0.99 -40.51 -84.68
N MET A 298 -1.65 -40.58 -85.85
CA MET A 298 -1.29 -40.46 -87.29
C MET A 298 -2.55 -40.04 -88.07
N ARG A 299 -2.38 -39.37 -89.21
CA ARG A 299 -3.41 -39.24 -90.26
C ARG A 299 -3.44 -40.51 -91.14
N PRO A 300 -4.59 -40.89 -91.71
CA PRO A 300 -4.62 -41.62 -92.97
C PRO A 300 -4.25 -40.72 -94.17
#